data_AF-A0A6G0VKG2-F1
#
_entry.id   AF-A0A6G0VKG2-F1
#
_cell.length_a   1.000
_cell.length_b   1.000
_cell.length_c   1.000
_cell.angle_alpha   90.00
_cell.angle_beta   90.00
_cell.angle_gamma   90.00
#
_symmetry.space_group_name_H-M   'P 1'
#
loop_
_entity.id
_entity.type
_entity.pdbx_description
1 polymer ?
#
loop_
_entity_poly.entity_id
_entity_poly.type
_entity_poly.pdbx_seq_one_letter_code
_entity_poly.pdbx_strand_id
1 'polypeptide(L)'
;MRVGDVFQTYADFEVALSQYKKSNFVDFYIKDSKTAKSQIQRYPKLSNSSEQLKYYYVKLACVHGGSYRKKKSCQDLRSTSTMRQGCEAFIYLIANAKGDARVTPQEKTEVLELMELKANKKLIQHKMQVKTGKIISLKDIANIYTTGITLSHSSLSEVVEQLQKTHN
;
A
#
# COMPACT_ATOMS: atom_id res chain seq x y z
N MET A 1 -5.11 -10.55 11.10
CA MET A 1 -4.39 -9.93 9.99
C MET A 1 -4.16 -8.45 10.29
N ARG A 2 -2.93 -8.00 10.17
CA ARG A 2 -2.48 -6.61 10.34
C ARG A 2 -1.73 -6.15 9.08
N VAL A 3 -1.56 -4.83 8.94
CA VAL A 3 -0.78 -4.27 7.84
C VAL A 3 0.68 -4.67 8.02
N GLY A 4 1.25 -5.35 7.01
CA GLY A 4 2.62 -5.83 7.04
C GLY A 4 2.78 -7.33 7.25
N ASP A 5 1.70 -8.06 7.54
CA ASP A 5 1.74 -9.52 7.61
C ASP A 5 2.20 -10.11 6.26
N VAL A 6 3.05 -11.14 6.33
CA VAL A 6 3.59 -11.85 5.16
C VAL A 6 3.01 -13.25 5.13
N PHE A 7 2.62 -13.70 3.94
CA PHE A 7 2.07 -15.03 3.71
C PHE A 7 2.95 -15.79 2.72
N GLN A 8 3.21 -17.06 2.99
CA GLN A 8 4.00 -17.91 2.10
C GLN A 8 3.16 -18.37 0.90
N THR A 9 1.91 -18.77 1.16
CA THR A 9 0.97 -19.20 0.12
C THR A 9 -0.29 -18.36 0.11
N TYR A 10 -1.01 -18.42 -1.01
CA TYR A 10 -2.31 -17.76 -1.13
C TYR A 10 -3.39 -18.46 -0.28
N ALA A 11 -3.25 -19.76 -0.02
CA ALA A 11 -4.18 -20.51 0.83
C ALA A 11 -4.12 -20.04 2.29
N ASP A 12 -2.92 -19.79 2.82
CA ASP A 12 -2.72 -19.23 4.16
C ASP A 12 -3.44 -17.88 4.32
N PHE A 13 -3.34 -17.06 3.27
CA PHE A 13 -4.04 -15.79 3.21
C PHE A 13 -5.58 -15.97 3.18
N GLU A 14 -6.12 -16.94 2.42
CA GLU A 14 -7.57 -17.19 2.40
C GLU A 14 -8.12 -17.60 3.76
N VAL A 15 -7.37 -18.42 4.52
CA VAL A 15 -7.72 -18.80 5.89
C VAL A 15 -7.71 -17.58 6.82
N ALA A 16 -6.64 -16.78 6.77
CA ALA A 16 -6.52 -15.56 7.58
C ALA A 16 -7.60 -14.53 7.22
N LEU A 17 -7.95 -14.40 5.94
CA LEU A 17 -9.01 -13.53 5.46
C LEU A 17 -10.37 -14.01 5.97
N SER A 18 -10.66 -15.31 5.94
CA SER A 18 -11.91 -15.87 6.47
C SER A 18 -12.09 -15.58 7.96
N GLN A 19 -11.04 -15.72 8.76
CA GLN A 19 -11.05 -15.35 10.18
C GLN A 19 -11.25 -13.83 10.37
N TYR A 20 -10.58 -13.00 9.55
CA TYR A 20 -10.74 -11.55 9.58
C TYR A 20 -12.17 -11.10 9.25
N LYS A 21 -12.80 -11.72 8.24
CA LYS A 21 -14.19 -11.45 7.85
C LYS A 21 -15.16 -11.76 9.00
N LYS A 22 -14.99 -12.92 9.65
CA LYS A 22 -15.85 -13.35 10.77
C LYS A 22 -15.71 -12.44 11.99
N SER A 23 -14.48 -12.03 12.33
CA SER A 23 -14.22 -11.18 13.51
C SER A 23 -14.67 -9.74 13.33
N ASN A 24 -14.55 -9.18 12.13
CA ASN A 24 -14.90 -7.78 11.86
C ASN A 24 -16.28 -7.61 11.19
N PHE A 25 -16.95 -8.70 10.84
CA PHE A 25 -18.23 -8.70 10.11
C PHE A 25 -18.19 -7.92 8.79
N VAL A 26 -17.07 -8.01 8.08
CA VAL A 26 -16.86 -7.32 6.79
C VAL A 26 -16.65 -8.34 5.68
N ASP A 27 -17.28 -8.09 4.53
CA ASP A 27 -17.03 -8.83 3.31
C ASP A 27 -16.23 -8.04 2.27
N PHE A 28 -15.44 -8.79 1.50
CA PHE A 28 -14.56 -8.26 0.46
C PHE A 28 -14.73 -9.02 -0.85
N TYR A 29 -14.62 -8.29 -1.96
CA TYR A 29 -14.56 -8.83 -3.32
C TYR A 29 -13.24 -8.44 -4.01
N ILE A 30 -12.84 -9.20 -5.03
CA ILE A 30 -11.66 -8.87 -5.84
C ILE A 30 -11.98 -7.70 -6.76
N LYS A 31 -11.34 -6.56 -6.51
CA LYS A 31 -11.49 -5.34 -7.32
C LYS A 31 -10.54 -5.30 -8.50
N ASP A 32 -9.29 -5.73 -8.29
CA ASP A 32 -8.27 -5.81 -9.32
C ASP A 32 -7.27 -6.92 -8.98
N SER A 33 -6.70 -7.56 -9.99
CA SER A 33 -5.69 -8.60 -9.80
C SER A 33 -4.81 -8.75 -11.04
N LYS A 34 -3.55 -9.13 -10.84
CA LYS A 34 -2.70 -9.66 -11.91
C LYS A 34 -2.19 -11.02 -11.51
N THR A 35 -2.30 -11.99 -12.40
CA THR A 35 -1.77 -13.34 -12.17
C THR A 35 -0.26 -13.36 -12.41
N ALA A 36 0.47 -14.18 -11.68
CA ALA A 36 1.92 -14.29 -11.86
C ALA A 36 2.27 -14.70 -13.30
N LYS A 37 1.52 -15.65 -13.87
CA LYS A 37 1.65 -16.09 -15.27
C LYS A 37 1.56 -14.93 -16.27
N SER A 38 0.52 -14.09 -16.15
CA SER A 38 0.34 -12.93 -17.04
C SER A 38 1.48 -11.92 -16.93
N GLN A 39 2.02 -11.72 -15.72
CA GLN A 39 3.08 -10.77 -15.46
C GLN A 39 4.43 -11.28 -15.99
N ILE A 40 4.73 -12.58 -15.82
CA ILE A 40 5.93 -13.23 -16.36
C ILE A 40 5.94 -13.16 -17.90
N GLN A 41 4.80 -13.40 -18.55
CA GLN A 41 4.68 -13.26 -20.01
C GLN A 41 5.02 -11.85 -20.50
N ARG A 42 4.58 -10.81 -19.77
CA ARG A 42 4.85 -9.41 -20.12
C ARG A 42 6.27 -8.96 -19.77
N TYR A 43 6.82 -9.50 -18.68
CA TYR A 43 8.15 -9.16 -18.18
C TYR A 43 8.94 -10.43 -17.85
N PRO A 44 9.60 -11.04 -18.85
CA PRO A 44 10.30 -12.32 -18.68
C PRO A 44 11.41 -12.29 -17.61
N LYS A 45 11.97 -11.12 -17.30
CA LYS A 45 12.96 -10.94 -16.20
C LYS A 45 12.40 -11.28 -14.82
N LEU A 46 11.08 -11.42 -14.69
CA LEU A 46 10.38 -11.77 -13.46
C LEU A 46 10.17 -13.29 -13.30
N SER A 47 10.69 -14.10 -14.24
CA SER A 47 10.59 -15.57 -14.27
C SER A 47 11.16 -16.27 -13.02
N ASN A 48 12.04 -15.61 -12.27
CA ASN A 48 12.56 -16.10 -10.99
C ASN A 48 11.51 -16.10 -9.85
N SER A 49 10.28 -15.66 -10.11
CA SER A 49 9.18 -15.73 -9.16
C SER A 49 8.64 -17.16 -9.13
N SER A 50 8.49 -17.73 -7.92
CA SER A 50 7.98 -19.10 -7.74
C SER A 50 6.68 -19.33 -8.52
N GLU A 51 6.64 -20.39 -9.34
CA GLU A 51 5.45 -20.80 -10.11
C GLU A 51 4.23 -21.09 -9.21
N GLN A 52 4.44 -21.26 -7.91
CA GLN A 52 3.41 -21.53 -6.92
C GLN A 52 2.56 -20.30 -6.56
N LEU A 53 2.99 -19.09 -6.94
CA LEU A 53 2.24 -17.87 -6.67
C LEU A 53 1.11 -17.68 -7.68
N LYS A 54 -0.14 -17.76 -7.20
CA LYS A 54 -1.34 -17.54 -8.04
C LYS A 54 -1.41 -16.11 -8.59
N TYR A 55 -1.18 -15.12 -7.74
CA TYR A 55 -1.28 -13.70 -8.07
C TYR A 55 0.07 -12.98 -7.90
N TYR A 56 0.41 -12.11 -8.84
CA TYR A 56 1.45 -11.10 -8.69
C TYR A 56 0.98 -9.95 -7.79
N TYR A 57 -0.27 -9.52 -7.93
CA TYR A 57 -0.94 -8.71 -6.93
C TYR A 57 -2.43 -8.98 -6.93
N VAL A 58 -3.08 -8.74 -5.80
CA VAL A 58 -4.54 -8.73 -5.69
C VAL A 58 -4.99 -7.60 -4.78
N LYS A 59 -5.97 -6.83 -5.25
CA LYS A 59 -6.64 -5.77 -4.51
C LYS A 59 -8.06 -6.21 -4.21
N LEU A 60 -8.34 -6.44 -2.94
CA LEU A 60 -9.68 -6.71 -2.42
C LEU A 60 -10.30 -5.40 -1.94
N ALA A 61 -11.56 -5.16 -2.25
CA ALA A 61 -12.30 -4.00 -1.76
C ALA A 61 -13.52 -4.49 -0.97
N CYS A 62 -13.94 -3.70 0.02
CA CYS A 62 -15.17 -3.98 0.77
C CYS A 62 -16.37 -4.07 -0.18
N VAL A 63 -17.33 -4.96 0.08
CA VAL A 63 -18.59 -5.09 -0.71
C VAL A 63 -19.40 -3.79 -0.73
N HIS A 64 -19.36 -3.02 0.36
CA HIS A 64 -19.94 -1.69 0.43
C HIS A 64 -19.10 -0.62 -0.29
N GLY A 65 -17.91 -0.98 -0.77
CA GLY A 65 -17.06 -0.17 -1.62
C GLY A 65 -17.66 0.00 -3.01
N GLY A 66 -17.42 1.14 -3.64
CA GLY A 66 -18.04 1.48 -4.92
C GLY A 66 -17.15 2.23 -5.89
N SER A 67 -17.55 2.18 -7.16
CA SER A 67 -17.08 3.10 -8.20
C SER A 67 -18.34 3.73 -8.79
N TYR A 68 -18.50 5.03 -8.55
CA TYR A 68 -19.54 5.86 -9.17
C TYR A 68 -19.15 6.12 -10.64
N ARG A 69 -19.30 5.12 -11.51
CA ARG A 69 -19.27 5.39 -12.96
C ARG A 69 -20.71 5.55 -13.42
N LYS A 70 -21.19 6.80 -13.46
CA LYS A 70 -22.44 7.11 -14.15
C LYS A 70 -22.29 6.70 -15.61
N LYS A 71 -23.14 5.79 -16.08
CA LYS A 71 -23.26 5.52 -17.53
C LYS A 71 -23.87 6.77 -18.16
N LYS A 72 -23.29 7.27 -19.26
CA LYS A 72 -23.82 8.44 -19.98
C LYS A 72 -25.26 8.25 -20.49
N SER A 73 -25.76 7.01 -20.54
CA SER A 73 -27.07 6.64 -21.10
C SER A 73 -28.16 6.29 -20.08
N CYS A 74 -27.92 6.49 -18.78
CA CYS A 74 -28.90 6.11 -17.75
C CYS A 74 -29.96 7.21 -17.60
N GLN A 75 -31.23 6.91 -17.88
CA GLN A 75 -32.38 7.82 -17.74
C GLN A 75 -32.79 8.08 -16.27
N ASP A 76 -31.83 8.16 -15.34
CA ASP A 76 -32.07 8.39 -13.90
C ASP A 76 -33.15 7.49 -13.25
N LEU A 77 -33.38 6.29 -13.82
CA LEU A 77 -34.22 5.27 -13.23
C LEU A 77 -33.60 4.79 -11.90
N ARG A 78 -34.44 4.69 -10.86
CA ARG A 78 -34.03 4.32 -9.51
C ARG A 78 -33.44 2.89 -9.52
N SER A 79 -32.12 2.78 -9.42
CA SER A 79 -31.43 1.49 -9.36
C SER A 79 -31.58 0.89 -7.96
N THR A 80 -32.44 -0.12 -7.81
CA THR A 80 -32.48 -0.98 -6.60
C THR A 80 -31.29 -1.94 -6.64
N SER A 81 -30.11 -1.47 -6.27
CA SER A 81 -28.97 -2.34 -6.00
C SER A 81 -28.37 -2.04 -4.63
N THR A 82 -27.67 -3.03 -4.06
CA THR A 82 -27.02 -2.93 -2.75
C THR A 82 -26.27 -1.61 -2.63
N MET A 83 -26.62 -0.83 -1.60
CA MET A 83 -26.14 0.54 -1.44
C MET A 83 -24.61 0.52 -1.30
N ARG A 84 -23.89 0.78 -2.39
CA ARG A 84 -22.44 0.96 -2.38
C ARG A 84 -22.16 2.32 -1.76
N GLN A 85 -21.82 2.32 -0.48
CA GLN A 85 -21.60 3.48 0.37
C GLN A 85 -20.28 4.22 0.07
N GLY A 86 -19.46 3.70 -0.86
CA GLY A 86 -18.16 4.31 -1.16
C GLY A 86 -17.10 3.99 -0.11
N CYS A 87 -17.23 2.85 0.59
CA CYS A 87 -16.24 2.41 1.56
C CYS A 87 -14.84 2.32 0.94
N GLU A 88 -13.88 3.02 1.55
CA GLU A 88 -12.49 3.10 1.09
C GLU A 88 -11.63 1.91 1.55
N ALA A 89 -12.18 1.04 2.41
CA ALA A 89 -11.45 -0.11 2.93
C ALA A 89 -11.04 -1.07 1.80
N PHE A 90 -9.74 -1.33 1.70
CA PHE A 90 -9.17 -2.30 0.77
C PHE A 90 -8.02 -3.09 1.42
N ILE A 91 -7.83 -4.32 0.95
CA ILE A 91 -6.68 -5.15 1.28
C ILE A 91 -5.87 -5.29 -0.01
N TYR A 92 -4.57 -5.00 0.06
CA TYR A 92 -3.68 -5.06 -1.09
C TYR A 92 -2.54 -6.02 -0.81
N LEU A 93 -2.46 -7.09 -1.61
CA LEU A 93 -1.39 -8.07 -1.58
C LEU A 93 -0.53 -7.92 -2.83
N ILE A 94 0.78 -8.06 -2.65
CA ILE A 94 1.75 -8.07 -3.74
C ILE A 94 2.75 -9.20 -3.52
N ALA A 95 3.05 -9.93 -4.59
CA ALA A 95 4.05 -10.97 -4.62
C ALA A 95 5.44 -10.35 -4.49
N ASN A 96 6.26 -10.97 -3.65
CA ASN A 96 7.63 -10.56 -3.42
C ASN A 96 8.58 -11.67 -3.81
N ALA A 97 9.53 -11.38 -4.70
CA ALA A 97 10.59 -12.29 -5.04
C ALA A 97 11.74 -12.06 -4.04
N LYS A 98 11.77 -12.86 -2.96
CA LYS A 98 12.83 -12.87 -1.91
C LYS A 98 12.95 -11.60 -1.07
N GLY A 99 12.04 -11.40 -0.10
CA GLY A 99 12.33 -10.52 1.05
C GLY A 99 12.39 -9.01 0.77
N ASP A 100 12.11 -8.54 -0.44
CA ASP A 100 11.93 -7.12 -0.80
C ASP A 100 10.64 -6.54 -0.19
N ALA A 101 10.35 -6.81 1.09
CA ALA A 101 9.23 -6.23 1.79
C ALA A 101 9.29 -4.72 1.58
N ARG A 102 8.21 -4.14 1.05
CA ARG A 102 8.05 -2.68 0.97
C ARG A 102 8.54 -2.10 2.29
N VAL A 103 9.45 -1.14 2.20
CA VAL A 103 10.09 -0.47 3.35
C VAL A 103 9.04 -0.24 4.43
N THR A 104 9.28 -0.79 5.62
CA THR A 104 8.31 -0.72 6.72
C THR A 104 8.08 0.74 7.10
N PRO A 105 6.96 1.09 7.76
CA PRO A 105 6.73 2.47 8.17
C PRO A 105 7.89 3.05 8.99
N GLN A 106 8.51 2.24 9.87
CA GLN A 106 9.66 2.63 10.68
C GLN A 106 10.93 2.84 9.85
N GLU A 107 11.19 1.98 8.86
CA GLU A 107 12.32 2.16 7.95
C GLU A 107 12.13 3.39 7.05
N LYS A 108 10.88 3.74 6.72
CA LYS A 108 10.58 4.96 5.95
C LYS A 108 10.86 6.22 6.74
N THR A 109 10.54 6.26 8.04
CA THR A 109 10.85 7.40 8.90
C THR A 109 12.36 7.58 9.04
N GLU A 110 13.13 6.50 9.21
CA GLU A 110 14.59 6.58 9.24
C GLU A 110 15.18 7.12 7.92
N VAL A 111 14.63 6.71 6.76
CA VAL A 111 15.05 7.25 5.46
C VAL A 111 14.69 8.72 5.32
N LEU A 112 13.54 9.16 5.83
CA LEU A 112 13.12 10.56 5.84
C LEU A 112 14.05 11.42 6.69
N GLU A 113 14.33 11.00 7.92
CA GLU A 113 15.26 11.70 8.84
C GLU A 113 16.66 11.85 8.21
N LEU A 114 17.20 10.77 7.60
CA LEU A 114 18.50 10.83 6.94
C LEU A 114 18.51 11.75 5.71
N MET A 115 17.39 11.84 5.00
CA MET A 115 17.23 12.76 3.88
C MET A 115 17.12 14.22 4.34
N GLU A 116 16.46 14.50 5.46
CA GLU A 116 16.38 15.83 6.08
C GLU A 116 17.74 16.33 6.56
N LEU A 117 18.57 15.43 7.08
CA LEU A 117 19.98 15.68 7.40
C LEU A 117 20.87 15.84 6.15
N LYS A 118 20.28 15.87 4.95
CA LYS A 118 20.95 16.01 3.65
C LYS A 118 22.03 14.94 3.42
N ALA A 119 21.86 13.74 3.98
CA ALA A 119 22.80 12.66 3.74
C ALA A 119 22.79 12.21 2.27
N ASN A 120 23.94 11.73 1.78
CA ASN A 120 24.04 11.25 0.41
C ASN A 120 23.19 9.99 0.20
N LYS A 121 22.33 9.99 -0.83
CA LYS A 121 21.44 8.87 -1.17
C LYS A 121 22.15 7.53 -1.30
N LYS A 122 23.40 7.49 -1.77
CA LYS A 122 24.19 6.24 -1.86
C LYS A 122 24.57 5.69 -0.49
N LEU A 123 24.87 6.57 0.48
CA LEU A 123 25.17 6.17 1.85
C LEU A 123 23.90 5.68 2.56
N ILE A 124 22.78 6.37 2.36
CA ILE A 124 21.46 5.93 2.86
C ILE A 124 21.13 4.55 2.29
N GLN A 125 21.31 4.35 0.99
CA GLN A 125 21.10 3.07 0.33
C GLN A 125 21.92 1.95 0.98
N HIS A 126 23.22 2.15 1.16
CA HIS A 126 24.10 1.16 1.77
C HIS A 126 23.71 0.86 3.22
N LYS A 127 23.47 1.90 4.04
CA LYS A 127 23.02 1.73 5.43
C LYS A 127 21.73 0.91 5.51
N MET A 128 20.75 1.25 4.67
CA MET A 128 19.47 0.56 4.66
C MET A 128 19.60 -0.88 4.15
N GLN A 129 20.42 -1.14 3.14
CA GLN A 129 20.69 -2.49 2.64
C GLN A 129 21.37 -3.36 3.69
N VAL A 130 22.38 -2.84 4.41
CA VAL A 130 23.07 -3.57 5.47
C VAL A 130 22.14 -3.84 6.65
N LYS A 131 21.33 -2.86 7.06
CA LYS A 131 20.45 -2.98 8.22
C LYS A 131 19.27 -3.93 7.96
N THR A 132 18.65 -3.83 6.79
CA THR A 132 17.40 -4.54 6.49
C THR A 132 17.59 -5.80 5.65
N GLY A 133 18.76 -5.95 5.00
CA GLY A 133 19.00 -7.00 4.02
C GLY A 133 18.20 -6.83 2.72
N LYS A 134 17.46 -5.72 2.56
CA LYS A 134 16.55 -5.47 1.42
C LYS A 134 17.23 -4.71 0.31
N ILE A 135 16.88 -5.01 -0.94
CA ILE A 135 17.38 -4.27 -2.10
C ILE A 135 16.58 -2.98 -2.23
N ILE A 136 17.12 -1.89 -1.69
CA ILE A 136 16.54 -0.55 -1.83
C ILE A 136 17.22 0.17 -2.99
N SER A 137 16.45 0.70 -3.94
CA SER A 137 16.98 1.52 -5.03
C SER A 137 17.03 3.01 -4.65
N LEU A 138 17.88 3.78 -5.33
CA LEU A 138 17.93 5.24 -5.18
C LEU A 138 16.58 5.91 -5.52
N LYS A 139 15.80 5.30 -6.44
CA LYS A 139 14.47 5.77 -6.80
C LYS A 139 13.48 5.55 -5.65
N ASP A 140 13.60 4.45 -4.93
CA ASP A 140 12.75 4.18 -3.77
C ASP A 140 13.01 5.20 -2.66
N ILE A 141 14.27 5.54 -2.39
CA ILE A 141 14.65 6.60 -1.43
C ILE A 141 14.03 7.94 -1.84
N ALA A 142 14.14 8.31 -3.12
CA ALA A 142 13.55 9.55 -3.63
C ALA A 142 12.02 9.55 -3.53
N ASN A 143 11.37 8.42 -3.84
CA ASN A 143 9.92 8.28 -3.71
C ASN A 143 9.48 8.35 -2.25
N ILE A 144 10.20 7.72 -1.31
CA ILE A 144 9.91 7.78 0.12
C ILE A 144 9.99 9.23 0.60
N TYR A 145 11.02 9.97 0.21
CA TYR A 145 11.14 11.39 0.54
C TYR A 145 9.96 12.20 -0.03
N THR A 146 9.70 12.08 -1.34
CA THR A 146 8.64 12.85 -2.02
C THR A 146 7.23 12.52 -1.51
N THR A 147 6.98 11.26 -1.13
CA THR A 147 5.67 10.81 -0.63
C THR A 147 5.51 10.98 0.88
N GLY A 148 6.62 10.98 1.63
CA GLY A 148 6.65 11.23 3.08
C GLY A 148 6.60 12.72 3.41
N ILE A 149 7.07 13.58 2.51
CA ILE A 149 6.74 15.01 2.48
C ILE A 149 5.35 15.15 1.85
N THR A 150 4.33 14.58 2.49
CA THR A 150 3.10 15.35 2.54
C THR A 150 3.49 16.60 3.28
N LEU A 151 3.48 17.76 2.62
CA LEU A 151 3.59 19.03 3.31
C LEU A 151 2.67 18.94 4.52
N SER A 152 3.26 18.87 5.72
CA SER A 152 2.73 19.71 6.77
C SER A 152 2.82 21.13 6.19
N HIS A 153 1.77 21.52 5.46
CA HIS A 153 1.18 22.79 5.81
C HIS A 153 0.92 22.58 7.28
N SER A 154 1.84 23.06 8.12
CA SER A 154 1.56 23.32 9.51
C SER A 154 0.17 23.92 9.47
N SER A 155 -0.78 23.16 10.00
CA SER A 155 -2.18 23.58 9.94
C SER A 155 -2.16 25.00 10.49
N LEU A 156 -2.79 25.97 9.82
CA LEU A 156 -2.67 27.38 10.22
C LEU A 156 -2.95 27.55 11.74
N SER A 157 -3.77 26.64 12.28
CA SER A 157 -3.93 26.35 13.72
C SER A 157 -2.64 26.13 14.52
N GLU A 158 -1.74 25.23 14.12
CA GLU A 158 -0.49 24.94 14.84
C GLU A 158 0.45 26.16 14.90
N VAL A 159 0.53 26.94 13.81
CA VAL A 159 1.35 28.16 13.76
C VAL A 159 0.74 29.26 14.64
N VAL A 160 -0.58 29.43 14.58
CA VAL A 160 -1.30 30.39 15.41
C VAL A 160 -1.14 30.05 16.90
N GLU A 161 -1.20 28.77 17.26
CA GLU A 161 -1.05 28.31 18.64
C GLU A 161 0.37 28.53 19.20
N GLN A 162 1.40 28.38 18.35
CA GLN A 162 2.79 28.69 18.72
C GLN A 162 3.03 30.20 18.90
N LEU A 163 2.44 31.03 18.04
CA LEU A 163 2.56 32.50 18.13
C LEU A 163 1.81 33.07 19.34
N GLN A 164 0.64 32.50 19.68
CA GLN A 164 -0.11 32.90 20.88
C GLN A 164 0.65 32.55 22.17
N LYS A 165 1.43 31.47 22.19
CA LYS A 165 2.26 31.08 23.35
C LYS A 165 3.54 31.91 23.51
N THR A 166 3.98 32.60 22.46
CA THR A 166 5.21 33.43 22.50
C THR A 166 4.94 34.89 22.79
N HIS A 167 3.68 35.34 22.64
CA HIS A 167 3.26 36.72 22.86
C HIS A 167 2.30 36.91 24.06
N ASN A 168 2.06 35.87 24.85
CA ASN A 168 1.46 35.95 26.19
C ASN A 168 2.49 35.47 27.23
#